data_AF-A0A6B9RQ37-F1
#
_entry.id   AF-A0A6B9RQ37-F1
#
_cell.length_a   1.000
_cell.length_b   1.000
_cell.length_c   1.000
_cell.angle_alpha   90.00
_cell.angle_beta   90.00
_cell.angle_gamma   90.00
#
_symmetry.space_group_name_H-M   'P 1'
#
loop_
_entity.id
_entity.type
_entity.pdbx_description
1 polymer ?
#
loop_
_entity_poly.entity_id
_entity_poly.type
_entity_poly.pdbx_seq_one_letter_code
_entity_poly.pdbx_strand_id
1 'polypeptide(L)'
;ISPSHQKAKNFGYMSAIINSGFILGPGIGGFMAEVSHRMPFYFAGALGILAFIMSIVLIHDPKKSTTSGFQKLEPQLLTKINWKVFITPVILTLVLSFGLSAFETLYSLYTADKV
;
A
#
# COMPACT_ATOMS: atom_id res chain seq x y z
N ILE A 1 -0.61 -21.48 0.97
CA ILE A 1 -1.92 -20.95 1.41
C ILE A 1 -1.93 -21.04 2.93
N SER A 2 -1.69 -19.93 3.64
CA SER A 2 -1.67 -19.94 5.11
C SER A 2 -3.05 -20.33 5.66
N PRO A 3 -3.13 -21.16 6.72
CA PRO A 3 -4.41 -21.56 7.31
C PRO A 3 -5.20 -20.32 7.74
N SER A 4 -6.54 -20.38 7.62
CA SER A 4 -7.48 -19.26 7.75
C SER A 4 -7.28 -18.43 9.03
N HIS A 5 -6.85 -19.07 10.12
CA HIS A 5 -6.58 -18.45 11.41
C HIS A 5 -5.32 -17.57 11.42
N GLN A 6 -4.30 -17.90 10.62
CA GLN A 6 -3.06 -17.10 10.52
C GLN A 6 -3.18 -15.98 9.49
N LYS A 7 -4.14 -16.04 8.54
CA LYS A 7 -4.36 -14.96 7.57
C LYS A 7 -4.63 -13.63 8.26
N ALA A 8 -5.58 -13.58 9.21
CA ALA A 8 -5.90 -12.35 9.94
C ALA A 8 -4.68 -11.78 10.69
N LYS A 9 -3.89 -12.64 11.33
CA LYS A 9 -2.64 -12.27 12.01
C LYS A 9 -1.61 -11.71 11.03
N ASN A 10 -1.42 -12.35 9.88
CA ASN A 10 -0.47 -11.91 8.86
C ASN A 10 -0.91 -10.59 8.22
N PHE A 11 -2.21 -10.39 7.98
CA PHE A 11 -2.76 -9.10 7.55
C PHE A 11 -2.54 -8.02 8.62
N GLY A 12 -2.68 -8.36 9.90
CA GLY A 12 -2.36 -7.46 11.01
C GLY A 12 -0.90 -7.01 11.02
N TYR A 13 0.06 -7.93 10.86
CA TYR A 13 1.48 -7.59 10.76
C TYR A 13 1.78 -6.74 9.52
N MET A 14 1.16 -7.05 8.38
CA MET A 14 1.32 -6.27 7.16
C MET A 14 0.83 -4.83 7.35
N SER A 15 -0.35 -4.65 7.94
CA SER A 15 -0.89 -3.33 8.28
C SER A 15 0.01 -2.59 9.28
N ALA A 16 0.56 -3.26 10.28
CA ALA A 16 1.47 -2.64 11.24
C ALA A 16 2.74 -2.12 10.55
N ILE A 17 3.39 -2.95 9.72
CA ILE A 17 4.59 -2.56 8.98
C ILE A 17 4.31 -1.38 8.04
N ILE A 18 3.18 -1.39 7.33
CA ILE A 18 2.77 -0.30 6.44
C ILE A 18 2.61 1.01 7.21
N ASN A 19 1.84 1.01 8.31
CA ASN A 19 1.62 2.22 9.12
C ASN A 19 2.92 2.72 9.76
N SER A 20 3.76 1.83 10.26
CA SER A 20 5.09 2.20 10.78
C SER A 20 5.95 2.85 9.70
N GLY A 21 5.93 2.31 8.47
CA GLY A 21 6.62 2.90 7.33
C GLY A 21 6.09 4.29 6.95
N PHE A 22 4.77 4.49 6.98
CA PHE A 22 4.16 5.81 6.72
C PHE A 22 4.50 6.86 7.77
N ILE A 23 4.66 6.47 9.04
CA ILE A 23 5.07 7.39 10.12
C ILE A 23 6.56 7.73 10.00
N LEU A 24 7.41 6.73 9.81
CA LEU A 24 8.87 6.91 9.79
C LEU A 24 9.38 7.53 8.47
N GLY A 25 8.71 7.26 7.36
CA GLY A 25 9.12 7.66 6.01
C GLY A 25 9.33 9.17 5.86
N PRO A 26 8.31 10.03 6.12
CA PRO A 26 8.45 11.47 6.03
C PRO A 26 9.46 12.05 7.03
N GLY A 27 9.56 11.48 8.24
CA GLY A 27 10.51 11.94 9.25
C GLY A 27 11.96 11.73 8.81
N ILE A 28 12.30 10.51 8.36
CA ILE A 28 13.65 10.19 7.87
C ILE A 28 13.91 10.90 6.54
N GLY A 29 12.94 10.91 5.63
CA GLY A 29 13.06 11.55 4.32
C GLY A 29 13.25 13.07 4.41
N GLY A 30 12.54 13.74 5.33
CA GLY A 30 12.66 15.17 5.58
C GLY A 30 14.04 15.55 6.13
N PHE A 31 14.56 14.79 7.10
CA PHE A 31 15.90 15.01 7.64
C PHE A 31 16.99 14.86 6.57
N MET A 32 16.87 13.87 5.69
CA MET A 32 17.81 13.69 4.57
C MET A 32 17.69 14.80 3.50
N ALA A 33 16.50 15.38 3.33
CA ALA A 33 16.26 16.46 2.38
C ALA A 33 16.95 17.77 2.78
N GLU A 34 17.16 18.00 4.07
CA GLU A 34 17.86 19.17 4.62
C GLU A 34 19.36 19.15 4.27
N VAL A 35 19.98 17.98 4.23
CA VAL A 35 21.39 17.82 3.81
C VAL A 35 21.53 17.97 2.30
N SER A 36 20.62 17.37 1.52
CA SER A 36 20.59 17.54 0.07
C SER A 36 19.23 17.14 -0.48
N HIS A 37 18.67 17.99 -1.35
CA HIS A 37 17.37 17.76 -1.98
C HIS A 37 17.27 16.46 -2.81
N ARG A 38 18.41 15.85 -3.17
CA ARG A 38 18.47 14.59 -3.93
C ARG A 38 18.65 13.34 -3.06
N MET A 39 19.12 13.49 -1.83
CA MET A 39 19.42 12.36 -0.94
C MET A 39 18.21 11.46 -0.61
N PRO A 40 16.99 12.00 -0.40
CA PRO A 40 15.81 11.16 -0.14
C PRO A 40 15.51 10.18 -1.27
N PHE A 41 15.74 10.59 -2.53
CA PHE A 41 15.52 9.75 -3.70
C PHE A 41 16.52 8.61 -3.79
N TYR A 42 17.81 8.88 -3.52
CA TYR A 42 18.82 7.83 -3.49
C TYR A 42 18.57 6.84 -2.35
N PHE A 43 18.14 7.32 -1.18
CA PHE A 43 17.80 6.46 -0.05
C PHE A 43 16.58 5.58 -0.33
N ALA A 44 15.50 6.16 -0.89
CA ALA A 44 14.33 5.42 -1.32
C ALA A 44 14.69 4.37 -2.40
N GLY A 45 15.54 4.73 -3.35
CA GLY A 45 16.06 3.80 -4.36
C GLY A 45 16.86 2.64 -3.75
N ALA A 46 17.75 2.93 -2.81
CA ALA A 46 18.53 1.91 -2.11
C ALA A 46 17.63 0.96 -1.29
N LEU A 47 16.63 1.49 -0.59
CA LEU A 47 15.62 0.67 0.11
C LEU A 47 14.80 -0.20 -0.85
N GLY A 48 14.44 0.34 -2.03
CA GLY A 48 13.74 -0.41 -3.06
C GLY A 48 14.56 -1.57 -3.61
N ILE A 49 15.85 -1.34 -3.88
CA ILE A 49 16.79 -2.39 -4.30
C ILE A 49 16.95 -3.43 -3.19
N LEU A 50 17.07 -3.00 -1.93
CA LEU A 50 17.15 -3.93 -0.80
C LEU A 50 15.89 -4.78 -0.68
N ALA A 51 14.70 -4.19 -0.82
CA ALA A 51 13.43 -4.90 -0.82
C ALA A 51 13.34 -5.88 -2.00
N PHE A 52 13.84 -5.51 -3.18
CA PHE A 52 13.92 -6.40 -4.34
C PHE A 52 14.83 -7.60 -4.10
N ILE A 53 16.03 -7.38 -3.55
CA ILE A 53 16.97 -8.45 -3.19
C ILE A 53 16.35 -9.36 -2.13
N MET A 54 15.76 -8.78 -1.07
CA MET A 54 15.05 -9.55 -0.05
C MET A 54 13.90 -10.36 -0.65
N SER A 55 13.15 -9.80 -1.59
CA SER A 55 12.08 -10.50 -2.29
C SER A 55 12.63 -11.73 -3.01
N ILE A 56 13.70 -11.58 -3.80
CA ILE A 56 14.34 -12.71 -4.50
C ILE A 56 14.85 -13.77 -3.52
N VAL A 57 15.45 -13.36 -2.40
CA VAL A 57 16.06 -14.29 -1.42
C VAL A 57 15.03 -14.92 -0.48
N LEU A 58 13.91 -14.28 -0.16
CA LEU A 58 12.86 -14.88 0.69
C LEU A 58 11.84 -15.68 -0.14
N ILE A 59 11.55 -15.26 -1.37
CA ILE A 59 10.65 -15.97 -2.28
C ILE A 59 11.45 -17.03 -3.03
N HIS A 60 11.77 -18.14 -2.36
CA HIS A 60 12.41 -19.30 -2.99
C HIS A 60 11.42 -20.28 -3.62
N ASP A 61 10.17 -20.30 -3.14
CA ASP A 61 9.15 -21.22 -3.64
C ASP A 61 7.88 -20.45 -3.99
N PRO A 62 7.66 -20.04 -5.25
CA PRO A 62 6.31 -19.79 -5.73
C PRO A 62 5.56 -21.13 -5.73
N LYS A 63 5.09 -21.57 -4.54
CA LYS A 63 4.32 -22.81 -4.42
C LYS A 63 3.06 -22.69 -5.26
N LYS A 64 3.08 -23.46 -6.34
CA LYS A 64 2.06 -23.66 -7.37
C LYS A 64 2.01 -22.51 -8.35
N SER A 65 2.69 -22.73 -9.48
CA SER A 65 2.13 -22.40 -10.78
C SER A 65 0.62 -22.56 -10.71
N THR A 66 -0.11 -21.45 -10.74
CA THR A 66 -1.44 -21.48 -11.31
C THR A 66 -1.24 -21.93 -12.75
N THR A 67 -1.33 -23.23 -12.98
CA THR A 67 -1.41 -23.85 -14.31
C THR A 67 -2.72 -23.49 -15.02
N SER A 68 -3.49 -22.56 -14.46
CA SER A 68 -4.44 -21.77 -15.23
C SER A 68 -3.65 -20.65 -15.92
N GLY A 69 -3.15 -20.93 -17.12
CA GLY A 69 -2.82 -19.86 -18.07
C GLY A 69 -4.01 -18.90 -18.17
N PHE A 70 -3.75 -17.61 -18.44
CA PHE A 70 -4.72 -16.49 -18.47
C PHE A 70 -6.17 -16.99 -18.48
N GLN A 71 -6.75 -17.16 -17.29
CA GLN A 71 -8.10 -17.66 -17.15
C GLN A 71 -8.97 -16.59 -17.82
N LYS A 72 -9.49 -16.90 -19.02
CA LYS A 72 -10.39 -16.00 -19.76
C LYS A 72 -11.43 -15.54 -18.75
N LEU A 73 -11.58 -14.22 -18.56
CA LEU A 73 -12.60 -13.67 -17.66
C LEU A 73 -13.93 -14.31 -18.03
N GLU A 74 -14.39 -15.25 -17.20
CA GLU A 74 -15.66 -15.90 -17.38
C GLU A 74 -16.72 -14.84 -17.09
N PRO A 75 -17.53 -14.40 -18.07
CA PRO A 75 -18.48 -13.31 -17.89
C PRO A 75 -19.51 -13.63 -16.78
N GLN A 76 -19.68 -14.91 -16.45
CA GLN A 76 -20.51 -15.41 -15.36
C GLN A 76 -20.04 -15.05 -13.94
N LEU A 77 -18.77 -14.71 -13.72
CA LEU A 77 -18.30 -14.17 -12.44
C LEU A 77 -18.71 -12.70 -12.27
N LEU A 78 -18.79 -11.94 -13.36
CA LEU A 78 -19.24 -10.54 -13.35
C LEU A 78 -20.76 -10.44 -13.12
N THR A 79 -21.54 -11.38 -13.68
CA THR A 79 -23.00 -11.41 -13.52
C THR A 79 -23.44 -11.80 -12.10
N LYS A 80 -22.59 -12.47 -11.32
CA LYS A 80 -22.86 -12.85 -9.92
C LYS A 80 -22.41 -11.82 -8.88
N ILE A 81 -21.81 -10.70 -9.30
CA ILE A 81 -21.47 -9.62 -8.37
C ILE A 81 -22.77 -8.98 -7.88
N ASN A 82 -23.00 -9.05 -6.57
CA ASN A 82 -24.05 -8.27 -5.93
C ASN A 82 -23.60 -6.81 -5.85
N TRP A 83 -23.88 -6.05 -6.91
CA TRP A 83 -23.45 -4.65 -7.07
C TRP A 83 -23.79 -3.80 -5.84
N LYS A 84 -24.90 -4.05 -5.14
CA LYS A 84 -25.27 -3.30 -3.93
C LYS A 84 -24.28 -3.50 -2.77
N VAL A 85 -23.80 -4.73 -2.56
CA VAL A 85 -22.82 -5.07 -1.52
C VAL A 85 -21.41 -4.62 -1.90
N PHE A 86 -21.12 -4.47 -3.19
CA PHE A 86 -19.84 -3.95 -3.67
C PHE A 86 -19.76 -2.42 -3.64
N ILE A 87 -20.83 -1.73 -4.08
CA ILE A 87 -20.86 -0.27 -4.16
C ILE A 87 -20.83 0.38 -2.77
N THR A 88 -21.42 -0.26 -1.75
CA THR A 88 -21.46 0.29 -0.38
C THR A 88 -20.06 0.55 0.22
N PRO A 89 -19.14 -0.44 0.30
CA PRO A 89 -17.79 -0.19 0.79
C PRO A 89 -16.94 0.66 -0.18
N VAL A 90 -17.22 0.62 -1.48
CA VAL A 90 -16.51 1.48 -2.45
C VAL A 90 -16.84 2.95 -2.22
N ILE A 91 -18.12 3.31 -2.09
CA ILE A 91 -18.50 4.69 -1.79
C ILE A 91 -17.95 5.10 -0.42
N LEU A 92 -18.05 4.23 0.59
CA LEU A 92 -17.51 4.51 1.92
C LEU A 92 -16.00 4.78 1.89
N THR A 93 -15.22 3.90 1.24
CA THR A 93 -13.77 4.06 1.14
C THR A 93 -13.38 5.26 0.27
N LEU A 94 -14.15 5.58 -0.75
CA LEU A 94 -13.95 6.78 -1.57
C LEU A 94 -14.16 8.05 -0.76
N VAL A 95 -15.26 8.16 -0.01
CA VAL A 95 -15.54 9.34 0.82
C VAL A 95 -14.47 9.50 1.90
N LEU A 96 -14.05 8.40 2.55
CA LEU A 96 -12.99 8.44 3.56
C LEU A 96 -11.64 8.84 2.97
N SER A 97 -11.27 8.28 1.82
CA SER A 97 -9.98 8.58 1.16
C SER A 97 -9.95 10.00 0.60
N PHE A 98 -11.06 10.46 0.03
CA PHE A 98 -11.21 11.83 -0.46
C PHE A 98 -11.16 12.84 0.69
N GLY A 99 -11.88 12.58 1.78
CA GLY A 99 -11.86 13.42 2.98
C GLY A 99 -10.46 13.54 3.57
N LEU A 100 -9.73 12.41 3.69
CA LEU A 100 -8.36 12.40 4.18
C LEU A 100 -7.42 13.21 3.26
N SER A 101 -7.49 12.98 1.94
CA SER A 101 -6.63 13.68 0.97
C SER A 101 -6.91 15.19 0.91
N ALA A 102 -8.19 15.58 0.98
CA ALA A 102 -8.58 16.98 1.07
C ALA A 102 -8.07 17.63 2.37
N PHE A 103 -8.16 16.93 3.50
CA PHE A 103 -7.64 17.40 4.78
C PHE A 103 -6.12 17.57 4.77
N GLU A 104 -5.37 16.59 4.27
CA GLU A 104 -3.90 16.67 4.14
C GLU A 104 -3.47 17.87 3.27
N THR A 105 -4.18 18.12 2.16
CA THR A 105 -3.91 19.24 1.26
C THR A 105 -4.24 20.59 1.91
N LEU A 106 -5.43 20.72 2.53
CA LEU A 106 -5.87 21.94 3.18
C LEU A 106 -5.04 22.27 4.42
N TYR A 107 -4.60 21.27 5.19
CA TYR A 107 -3.74 21.45 6.35
C TYR A 107 -2.38 22.03 5.94
N SER A 108 -1.78 21.50 4.87
CA SER A 108 -0.54 22.04 4.30
C SER A 108 -0.71 23.51 3.86
N LEU A 109 -1.82 23.83 3.18
CA LEU A 109 -2.10 25.20 2.74
C LEU A 109 -2.39 26.17 3.91
N TYR A 110 -3.18 25.75 4.89
CA TYR A 110 -3.52 26.56 6.07
C TYR A 110 -2.30 26.87 6.94
N THR A 111 -1.42 25.88 7.12
CA THR A 111 -0.17 26.08 7.86
C THR A 111 0.82 26.95 7.08
N ALA A 112 0.81 26.91 5.75
CA ALA A 112 1.61 27.80 4.91
C ALA A 112 1.16 29.27 4.96
N ASP A 113 -0.14 29.54 5.14
CA ASP A 113 -0.69 30.92 5.21
C ASP A 113 -0.51 31.57 6.61
N LYS A 114 -0.21 30.76 7.63
CA LYS A 114 0.01 31.21 9.02
C LYS A 114 1.48 31.40 9.41
N VAL A 115 2.41 31.15 8.49
CA VAL A 115 3.86 31.42 8.63
C VAL A 115 4.21 32.64 7.80
#